data_AF-A0A7C4YQW0-F1
#
_entry.id   AF-A0A7C4YQW0-F1
#
_cell.length_a   1.000
_cell.length_b   1.000
_cell.length_c   1.000
_cell.angle_alpha   90.00
_cell.angle_beta   90.00
_cell.angle_gamma   90.00
#
_symmetry.space_group_name_H-M   'P 1'
#
loop_
_entity.id
_entity.type
_entity.pdbx_description
1 polymer ?
#
loop_
_entity_poly.entity_id
_entity_poly.type
_entity_poly.pdbx_seq_one_letter_code
_entity_poly.pdbx_strand_id
1 'polypeptide(L)'
;MSGGIDSPVAAWMMMKRGCGVIPLHFTQGTVETEKALENCEVLAQYSYGWEMRPIVLSHAEVLEPTLRKLYQLGAGRWTCVFCKRLMLQEAVRIAKELDAQAVVMGDSLGQVASQTLDNIEVISWGIEKPILRPLIGMDKTEVTALARRIGTFDVSTRASAPCRYLPAEPITRASLGKFRELLAQLEAME
;
A
#
# COMPACT_ATOMS: atom_id res chain seq x y z
N MET A 1 -5.83 -0.09 2.64
CA MET A 1 -6.08 1.07 3.50
C MET A 1 -4.91 1.24 4.45
N SER A 2 -4.38 2.44 4.57
CA SER A 2 -3.40 2.85 5.57
C SER A 2 -4.00 3.97 6.42
N GLY A 3 -3.40 4.27 7.56
CA GLY A 3 -3.75 5.46 8.36
C GLY A 3 -3.36 6.80 7.71
N GLY A 4 -2.90 6.82 6.46
CA GLY A 4 -2.48 8.04 5.75
C GLY A 4 -3.61 8.73 4.98
N ILE A 5 -3.29 9.85 4.33
CA ILE A 5 -4.26 10.68 3.58
C ILE A 5 -4.64 10.04 2.25
N ASP A 6 -3.68 9.40 1.58
CA ASP A 6 -3.80 9.08 0.16
C ASP A 6 -4.69 7.85 -0.08
N SER A 7 -4.57 6.80 0.74
CA SER A 7 -5.29 5.54 0.51
C SER A 7 -6.82 5.63 0.67
N PRO A 8 -7.38 6.42 1.62
CA PRO A 8 -8.83 6.64 1.67
C PRO A 8 -9.35 7.41 0.46
N VAL A 9 -8.60 8.40 -0.04
CA VAL A 9 -8.97 9.16 -1.25
C VAL A 9 -8.97 8.25 -2.47
N ALA A 10 -7.96 7.39 -2.62
CA ALA A 10 -7.90 6.42 -3.71
C ALA A 10 -9.07 5.44 -3.69
N ALA A 11 -9.43 4.92 -2.51
CA ALA A 11 -10.60 4.06 -2.33
C ALA A 11 -11.89 4.78 -2.74
N TRP A 12 -12.10 6.00 -2.25
CA TRP A 12 -13.27 6.82 -2.59
C TRP A 12 -13.37 7.10 -4.10
N MET A 13 -12.26 7.40 -4.77
CA MET A 13 -12.27 7.62 -6.22
C MET A 13 -12.75 6.40 -7.00
N MET A 14 -12.43 5.18 -6.52
CA MET A 14 -12.93 3.95 -7.13
C MET A 14 -14.40 3.69 -6.78
N MET A 15 -14.81 3.93 -5.53
CA MET A 15 -16.22 3.84 -5.12
C MET A 15 -17.12 4.75 -5.95
N LYS A 16 -16.66 5.98 -6.26
CA LYS A 16 -17.34 6.93 -7.16
C LYS A 16 -17.56 6.38 -8.58
N ARG A 17 -16.78 5.38 -9.01
CA ARG A 17 -16.94 4.70 -10.32
C ARG A 17 -17.80 3.43 -10.24
N GLY A 18 -18.42 3.16 -9.08
CA GLY A 18 -19.26 1.99 -8.85
C GLY A 18 -18.52 0.75 -8.35
N CYS A 19 -17.24 0.87 -7.96
CA CYS A 19 -16.49 -0.26 -7.42
C CYS A 19 -16.84 -0.50 -5.95
N GLY A 20 -17.27 -1.72 -5.62
CA GLY A 20 -17.21 -2.21 -4.24
C GLY A 20 -15.75 -2.36 -3.80
N VAL A 21 -15.39 -1.79 -2.66
CA VAL A 21 -14.02 -1.82 -2.13
C VAL A 21 -13.97 -2.71 -0.89
N ILE A 22 -13.00 -3.62 -0.86
CA ILE A 22 -12.65 -4.43 0.31
C ILE A 22 -11.37 -3.83 0.89
N PRO A 23 -11.43 -3.10 2.03
CA PRO A 23 -10.24 -2.49 2.59
C PRO A 23 -9.30 -3.56 3.15
N LEU A 24 -8.06 -3.62 2.65
CA LEU A 24 -7.01 -4.44 3.24
C LEU A 24 -6.00 -3.54 3.97
N HIS A 25 -5.76 -3.81 5.24
CA HIS A 25 -4.86 -3.05 6.09
C HIS A 25 -3.77 -3.96 6.70
N PHE A 26 -2.51 -3.53 6.63
CA PHE A 26 -1.38 -4.23 7.22
C PHE A 26 -0.96 -3.52 8.51
N THR A 27 -1.38 -4.05 9.67
CA THR A 27 -1.18 -3.39 10.96
C THR A 27 0.28 -3.37 11.39
N GLN A 28 0.75 -2.19 11.80
CA GLN A 28 2.05 -1.99 12.45
C GLN A 28 1.92 -1.57 13.94
N GLY A 29 0.69 -1.38 14.43
CA GLY A 29 0.41 -0.90 15.77
C GLY A 29 -1.05 -0.45 15.92
N THR A 30 -1.50 -0.29 17.16
CA THR A 30 -2.92 0.00 17.50
C THR A 30 -3.40 1.33 16.92
N VAL A 31 -2.68 2.43 17.17
CA VAL A 31 -3.05 3.78 16.72
C VAL A 31 -3.20 3.87 15.20
N GLU A 32 -2.29 3.25 14.45
CA GLU A 32 -2.35 3.28 12.98
C GLU A 32 -3.50 2.42 12.44
N THR A 33 -3.79 1.29 13.10
CA THR A 33 -4.93 0.43 12.79
C THR A 33 -6.25 1.15 13.05
N GLU A 34 -6.39 1.82 14.19
CA GLU A 34 -7.57 2.62 14.55
C GLU A 34 -7.83 3.69 13.48
N LYS A 35 -6.80 4.45 13.09
CA LYS A 35 -6.91 5.43 12.00
C LYS A 35 -7.38 4.78 10.68
N ALA A 36 -6.86 3.60 10.34
CA ALA A 36 -7.24 2.91 9.11
C ALA A 36 -8.70 2.43 9.15
N LEU A 37 -9.17 1.93 10.29
CA LEU A 37 -10.55 1.48 10.50
C LEU A 37 -11.54 2.66 10.54
N GLU A 38 -11.22 3.73 11.26
CA GLU A 38 -12.04 4.95 11.26
C GLU A 38 -12.15 5.57 9.86
N ASN A 39 -11.08 5.55 9.07
CA ASN A 39 -11.16 5.95 7.67
C ASN A 39 -12.10 5.06 6.85
N CYS A 40 -12.20 3.76 7.16
CA CYS A 40 -13.18 2.88 6.53
C CYS A 40 -14.61 3.22 6.97
N GLU A 41 -14.82 3.57 8.24
CA GLU A 41 -16.13 4.01 8.75
C GLU A 41 -16.58 5.32 8.09
N VAL A 42 -15.68 6.29 7.91
CA VAL A 42 -15.95 7.51 7.17
C VAL A 42 -16.31 7.20 5.71
N LEU A 43 -15.57 6.29 5.06
CA LEU A 43 -15.87 5.92 3.68
C LEU A 43 -17.17 5.11 3.53
N ALA A 44 -17.58 4.34 4.54
CA ALA A 44 -18.81 3.56 4.50
C ALA A 44 -20.06 4.42 4.25
N GLN A 45 -20.02 5.70 4.63
CA GLN A 45 -21.05 6.71 4.35
C GLN A 45 -21.33 6.89 2.85
N TYR A 46 -20.31 6.63 2.01
CA TYR A 46 -20.37 6.73 0.55
C TYR A 46 -20.57 5.37 -0.14
N SER A 47 -20.63 4.29 0.63
CA SER A 47 -20.68 2.91 0.14
C SER A 47 -22.12 2.41 -0.03
N TYR A 48 -22.85 3.00 -0.99
CA TYR A 48 -24.24 2.63 -1.24
C TYR A 48 -24.36 1.24 -1.87
N GLY A 49 -25.12 0.34 -1.23
CA GLY A 49 -25.35 -1.02 -1.75
C GLY A 49 -24.13 -1.95 -1.64
N TRP A 50 -23.07 -1.54 -0.95
CA TRP A 50 -21.90 -2.36 -0.68
C TRP A 50 -21.46 -2.19 0.77
N GLU A 51 -21.38 -3.29 1.52
CA GLU A 51 -20.89 -3.26 2.90
C GLU A 51 -19.36 -3.29 2.90
N MET A 52 -18.72 -2.25 3.43
CA MET A 52 -17.27 -2.24 3.62
C MET A 52 -16.89 -3.18 4.76
N ARG A 53 -16.14 -4.23 4.44
CA ARG A 53 -15.61 -5.21 5.41
C ARG A 53 -14.08 -5.14 5.42
N PRO A 54 -13.47 -4.36 6.34
CA PRO A 54 -12.03 -4.27 6.44
C PRO A 54 -11.39 -5.60 6.84
N ILE A 55 -10.28 -5.95 6.21
CA ILE A 55 -9.40 -7.06 6.56
C ILE A 55 -8.12 -6.46 7.14
N VAL A 56 -7.73 -6.93 8.33
CA VAL A 56 -6.50 -6.50 9.00
C VAL A 56 -5.55 -7.69 9.09
N LEU A 57 -4.35 -7.53 8.56
CA LEU A 57 -3.28 -8.52 8.61
C LEU A 57 -2.06 -7.99 9.35
N SER A 58 -1.32 -8.87 10.02
CA SER A 58 -0.06 -8.50 10.68
C SER A 58 1.01 -8.14 9.65
N HIS A 59 1.52 -6.92 9.71
CA HIS A 59 2.66 -6.52 8.87
C HIS A 59 3.92 -7.34 9.20
N ALA A 60 4.12 -7.73 10.47
CA ALA A 60 5.28 -8.51 10.88
C ALA A 60 5.26 -9.89 10.21
N GLU A 61 4.12 -10.58 10.26
CA GLU A 61 3.99 -11.93 9.71
C GLU A 61 4.23 -11.97 8.20
N VAL A 62 3.69 -10.99 7.47
CA VAL A 62 3.80 -10.95 6.01
C VAL A 62 5.19 -10.51 5.55
N LEU A 63 5.84 -9.58 6.25
CA LEU A 63 7.03 -8.89 5.72
C LEU A 63 8.33 -9.27 6.42
N GLU A 64 8.30 -9.52 7.72
CA GLU A 64 9.52 -9.64 8.53
C GLU A 64 10.46 -10.78 8.10
N PRO A 65 9.99 -11.98 7.70
CA PRO A 65 10.86 -13.05 7.22
C PRO A 65 11.71 -12.62 6.02
N THR A 66 11.08 -12.04 5.00
CA THR A 66 11.78 -11.59 3.78
C THR A 66 12.67 -10.38 4.06
N LEU A 67 12.20 -9.42 4.88
CA LEU A 67 13.00 -8.23 5.21
C LEU A 67 14.26 -8.59 6.00
N ARG A 68 14.19 -9.54 6.95
CA ARG A 68 15.36 -10.02 7.69
C ARG A 68 16.42 -10.61 6.75
N LYS A 69 16.01 -11.46 5.81
CA LYS A 69 16.92 -12.00 4.78
C LYS A 69 17.49 -10.89 3.88
N LEU A 70 16.67 -9.92 3.48
CA LEU A 70 17.11 -8.77 2.67
C LEU A 70 18.19 -7.94 3.38
N TYR A 71 18.07 -7.74 4.70
CA TYR A 71 19.10 -7.08 5.50
C TYR A 71 20.39 -7.90 5.59
N GLN A 72 20.30 -9.23 5.73
CA GLN A 72 21.47 -10.12 5.73
C GLN A 72 22.24 -10.08 4.41
N LEU A 73 21.54 -9.90 3.28
CA LEU A 73 22.14 -9.72 1.96
C LEU A 73 22.75 -8.32 1.73
N GLY A 74 22.72 -7.43 2.73
CA GLY A 74 23.19 -6.05 2.59
C GLY A 74 22.29 -5.18 1.69
N ALA A 75 21.09 -5.65 1.36
CA ALA A 75 20.16 -5.00 0.45
C ALA A 75 19.09 -4.15 1.16
N GLY A 76 19.34 -3.70 2.39
CA GLY A 76 18.35 -2.98 3.22
C GLY A 76 17.75 -1.73 2.58
N ARG A 77 18.45 -1.08 1.63
CA ARG A 77 17.92 0.06 0.85
C ARG A 77 16.69 -0.30 -0.02
N TRP A 78 16.51 -1.59 -0.32
CA TRP A 78 15.37 -2.12 -1.08
C TRP A 78 14.14 -2.39 -0.23
N THR A 79 14.20 -2.18 1.08
CA THR A 79 13.13 -2.52 2.03
C THR A 79 11.77 -1.97 1.60
N CYS A 80 11.66 -0.69 1.22
CA CYS A 80 10.38 -0.11 0.80
C CYS A 80 9.79 -0.76 -0.47
N VAL A 81 10.64 -1.16 -1.42
CA VAL A 81 10.21 -1.84 -2.66
C VAL A 81 9.69 -3.23 -2.33
N PHE A 82 10.43 -4.01 -1.52
CA PHE A 82 10.00 -5.34 -1.09
C PHE A 82 8.76 -5.30 -0.21
N CYS A 83 8.65 -4.36 0.75
CA CYS A 83 7.46 -4.18 1.57
C CYS A 83 6.21 -4.01 0.70
N LYS A 84 6.24 -3.05 -0.24
CA LYS A 84 5.10 -2.79 -1.13
C LYS A 84 4.78 -4.00 -2.00
N ARG A 85 5.79 -4.67 -2.54
CA ARG A 85 5.61 -5.86 -3.37
C ARG A 85 4.93 -7.00 -2.60
N LEU A 86 5.44 -7.35 -1.43
CA LEU A 86 4.90 -8.43 -0.62
C LEU A 86 3.46 -8.14 -0.17
N MET A 87 3.17 -6.91 0.26
CA MET A 87 1.80 -6.46 0.56
C MET A 87 0.90 -6.57 -0.67
N LEU A 88 1.41 -6.25 -1.86
CA LEU A 88 0.67 -6.36 -3.11
C LEU A 88 0.43 -7.81 -3.53
N GLN A 89 1.41 -8.70 -3.36
CA GLN A 89 1.25 -10.15 -3.60
C GLN A 89 0.18 -10.74 -2.67
N GLU A 90 0.21 -10.36 -1.39
CA GLU A 90 -0.79 -10.79 -0.43
C GLU A 90 -2.19 -10.22 -0.75
N ALA A 91 -2.27 -8.95 -1.17
CA ALA A 91 -3.50 -8.35 -1.66
C ALA A 91 -4.06 -9.10 -2.89
N VAL A 92 -3.21 -9.56 -3.79
CA VAL A 92 -3.59 -10.34 -4.98
C VAL A 92 -4.09 -11.72 -4.59
N ARG A 93 -3.45 -12.38 -3.61
CA ARG A 93 -3.90 -13.67 -3.07
C ARG A 93 -5.32 -13.55 -2.52
N ILE A 94 -5.56 -12.57 -1.64
CA ILE A 94 -6.87 -12.28 -1.05
C ILE A 94 -7.88 -11.87 -2.13
N ALA A 95 -7.45 -11.07 -3.11
CA ALA A 95 -8.31 -10.68 -4.23
C ALA A 95 -8.79 -11.90 -5.04
N LYS A 96 -7.97 -12.94 -5.21
CA LYS A 96 -8.39 -14.19 -5.85
C LYS A 96 -9.41 -14.95 -5.00
N GLU A 97 -9.21 -15.02 -3.69
CA GLU A 97 -10.11 -15.70 -2.74
C GLU A 97 -11.49 -15.04 -2.66
N LEU A 98 -11.54 -13.72 -2.80
CA LEU A 98 -12.77 -12.92 -2.71
C LEU A 98 -13.35 -12.53 -4.09
N ASP A 99 -12.83 -13.13 -5.17
CA ASP A 99 -13.20 -12.83 -6.57
C ASP A 99 -13.14 -11.32 -6.93
N ALA A 100 -12.21 -10.60 -6.30
CA ALA A 100 -11.94 -9.21 -6.63
C ALA A 100 -11.15 -9.10 -7.94
N GLN A 101 -11.51 -8.11 -8.74
CA GLN A 101 -11.02 -7.96 -10.12
C GLN A 101 -9.73 -7.13 -10.22
N ALA A 102 -9.40 -6.33 -9.21
CA ALA A 102 -8.22 -5.45 -9.21
C ALA A 102 -7.77 -5.11 -7.77
N VAL A 103 -6.54 -4.61 -7.63
CA VAL A 103 -6.02 -4.03 -6.39
C VAL A 103 -5.89 -2.51 -6.54
N VAL A 104 -6.37 -1.75 -5.54
CA VAL A 104 -6.29 -0.28 -5.54
C VAL A 104 -5.15 0.16 -4.63
N MET A 105 -4.26 1.01 -5.15
CA MET A 105 -3.16 1.63 -4.40
C MET A 105 -3.29 3.15 -4.44
N GLY A 106 -3.04 3.80 -3.30
CA GLY A 106 -2.99 5.26 -3.19
C GLY A 106 -1.65 5.86 -3.59
N ASP A 107 -1.01 5.34 -4.64
CA ASP A 107 0.27 5.87 -5.10
C ASP A 107 0.10 7.17 -5.89
N SER A 108 0.93 8.18 -5.60
CA SER A 108 1.09 9.42 -6.37
C SER A 108 2.53 9.52 -6.89
N LEU A 109 2.71 9.81 -8.19
CA LEU A 109 4.02 9.76 -8.83
C LEU A 109 4.97 10.82 -8.24
N GLY A 110 6.16 10.38 -7.80
CA GLY A 110 7.20 11.27 -7.30
C GLY A 110 6.99 11.79 -5.87
N GLN A 111 5.92 11.38 -5.18
CA GLN A 111 5.65 11.86 -3.81
C GLN A 111 6.61 11.26 -2.77
N VAL A 112 6.97 9.97 -2.90
CA VAL A 112 7.95 9.29 -2.03
C VAL A 112 8.88 8.40 -2.85
N ALA A 113 10.01 7.99 -2.27
CA ALA A 113 11.03 7.17 -2.94
C ALA A 113 10.44 5.93 -3.62
N SER A 114 9.51 5.23 -2.96
CA SER A 114 8.85 4.02 -3.50
C SER A 114 7.81 4.29 -4.61
N GLN A 115 7.64 5.53 -5.04
CA GLN A 115 6.66 5.97 -6.05
C GLN A 115 7.33 6.69 -7.23
N THR A 116 8.59 6.36 -7.53
CA THR A 116 9.22 6.69 -8.82
C THR A 116 8.78 5.71 -9.90
N LEU A 117 8.96 6.07 -11.17
CA LEU A 117 8.62 5.18 -12.30
C LEU A 117 9.36 3.84 -12.21
N ASP A 118 10.67 3.88 -11.95
CA ASP A 118 11.52 2.69 -11.80
C ASP A 118 10.99 1.76 -10.69
N ASN A 119 10.64 2.33 -9.54
CA ASN A 119 10.15 1.54 -8.41
C ASN A 119 8.73 1.01 -8.66
N ILE A 120 7.86 1.77 -9.31
CA ILE A 120 6.51 1.32 -9.65
C ILE A 120 6.56 0.15 -10.63
N GLU A 121 7.47 0.18 -11.62
CA GLU A 121 7.72 -0.93 -12.54
C GLU A 121 8.11 -2.19 -11.76
N VAL A 122 9.12 -2.09 -10.90
CA VAL A 122 9.62 -3.22 -10.10
C VAL A 122 8.55 -3.78 -9.14
N ILE A 123 7.81 -2.92 -8.45
CA ILE A 123 6.75 -3.34 -7.52
C ILE A 123 5.64 -4.09 -8.27
N SER A 124 5.30 -3.65 -9.49
CA SER A 124 4.21 -4.22 -10.28
C SER A 124 4.61 -5.46 -11.07
N TRP A 125 5.90 -5.76 -11.19
CA TRP A 125 6.42 -6.82 -12.05
C TRP A 125 5.88 -8.21 -11.65
N GLY A 126 5.29 -8.94 -12.61
CA GLY A 126 4.77 -10.28 -12.38
C GLY A 126 3.51 -10.35 -11.50
N ILE A 127 2.81 -9.23 -11.28
CA ILE A 127 1.54 -9.21 -10.56
C ILE A 127 0.39 -9.54 -11.53
N GLU A 128 -0.44 -10.52 -11.17
CA GLU A 128 -1.45 -11.13 -12.06
C GLU A 128 -2.84 -10.46 -12.00
N LYS A 129 -3.00 -9.36 -11.25
CA LYS A 129 -4.24 -8.57 -11.20
C LYS A 129 -3.95 -7.11 -11.58
N PRO A 130 -4.89 -6.41 -12.24
CA PRO A 130 -4.77 -4.97 -12.49
C PRO A 130 -4.51 -4.20 -11.19
N ILE A 131 -3.56 -3.26 -11.23
CA ILE A 131 -3.25 -2.36 -10.12
C ILE A 131 -3.73 -0.96 -10.49
N LEU A 132 -4.79 -0.51 -9.82
CA LEU A 132 -5.38 0.80 -10.05
C LEU A 132 -4.70 1.82 -9.13
N ARG A 133 -4.21 2.92 -9.71
CA ARG A 133 -3.54 4.02 -9.00
C ARG A 133 -4.25 5.35 -9.28
N PRO A 134 -5.41 5.61 -8.66
CA PRO A 134 -6.24 6.77 -8.99
C PRO A 134 -5.54 8.12 -8.77
N LEU A 135 -4.53 8.15 -7.90
CA LEU A 135 -3.81 9.37 -7.51
C LEU A 135 -2.51 9.59 -8.29
N ILE A 136 -2.21 8.75 -9.29
CA ILE A 136 -0.87 8.71 -9.90
C ILE A 136 -0.44 10.05 -10.51
N GLY A 137 -1.38 10.84 -11.02
CA GLY A 137 -1.14 12.16 -11.61
C GLY A 137 -1.56 13.34 -10.74
N MET A 138 -1.91 13.10 -9.47
CA MET A 138 -2.40 14.16 -8.57
C MET A 138 -1.28 14.67 -7.67
N ASP A 139 -1.27 15.97 -7.42
CA ASP A 139 -0.39 16.58 -6.43
C ASP A 139 -0.94 16.45 -4.99
N LYS A 140 -0.11 16.80 -4.00
CA LYS A 140 -0.48 16.65 -2.59
C LYS A 140 -1.63 17.57 -2.17
N THR A 141 -1.74 18.75 -2.79
CA THR A 141 -2.79 19.73 -2.50
C THR A 141 -4.13 19.21 -2.98
N GLU A 142 -4.19 18.64 -4.17
CA GLU A 142 -5.40 18.03 -4.74
C GLU A 142 -5.88 16.85 -3.90
N VAL A 143 -4.96 15.93 -3.55
CA VAL A 143 -5.28 14.78 -2.69
C VAL A 143 -5.78 15.24 -1.33
N THR A 144 -5.13 16.26 -0.75
CA THR A 144 -5.53 16.81 0.55
C THR A 144 -6.90 17.49 0.50
N ALA A 145 -7.20 18.23 -0.58
CA ALA A 145 -8.51 18.85 -0.77
C ALA A 145 -9.62 17.80 -0.88
N LEU A 146 -9.37 16.69 -1.58
CA LEU A 146 -10.29 15.56 -1.62
C LEU A 146 -10.47 14.91 -0.25
N ALA A 147 -9.39 14.67 0.50
CA ALA A 147 -9.48 14.10 1.85
C ALA A 147 -10.34 14.95 2.79
N ARG A 148 -10.22 16.29 2.71
CA ARG A 148 -11.09 17.21 3.47
C ARG A 148 -12.54 17.12 3.02
N ARG A 149 -12.77 17.12 1.71
CA ARG A 149 -14.12 17.02 1.13
C ARG A 149 -14.84 15.74 1.56
N ILE A 150 -14.13 14.62 1.68
CA ILE A 150 -14.72 13.32 2.02
C ILE A 150 -14.68 13.01 3.52
N GLY A 151 -14.10 13.89 4.34
CA GLY A 151 -14.06 13.76 5.80
C GLY A 151 -12.94 12.86 6.37
N THR A 152 -12.00 12.39 5.54
CA THR A 152 -10.91 11.49 5.99
C THR A 152 -9.66 12.25 6.45
N PHE A 153 -9.57 13.55 6.16
CA PHE A 153 -8.38 14.34 6.49
C PHE A 153 -8.04 14.36 7.99
N ASP A 154 -9.02 14.62 8.86
CA ASP A 154 -8.78 14.75 10.29
C ASP A 154 -8.33 13.43 10.92
N VAL A 155 -8.93 12.31 10.50
CA VAL A 155 -8.50 10.96 10.91
C VAL A 155 -7.08 10.68 10.44
N SER A 156 -6.79 10.92 9.15
CA SER A 156 -5.48 10.60 8.55
C SER A 156 -4.33 11.44 9.09
N THR A 157 -4.59 12.66 9.60
CA THR A 157 -3.55 13.57 10.10
C THR A 157 -3.22 13.40 11.58
N ARG A 158 -3.96 12.60 12.34
CA ARG A 158 -3.64 12.29 13.74
C ARG A 158 -2.23 11.72 13.87
N ALA A 159 -1.57 12.06 14.96
CA ALA A 159 -0.21 11.58 15.24
C ALA A 159 -0.16 10.05 15.27
N SER A 160 0.84 9.48 14.61
CA SER A 160 1.12 8.04 14.62
C SER A 160 2.62 7.83 14.60
N ALA A 161 3.07 6.69 15.12
CA ALA A 161 4.48 6.32 15.04
C ALA A 161 4.94 6.26 13.56
N PRO A 162 6.20 6.62 13.26
CA PRO A 162 6.76 6.45 11.94
C PRO A 162 6.87 4.96 11.58
N CYS A 163 6.93 4.66 10.28
CA CYS A 163 7.14 3.30 9.80
C CYS A 163 8.49 2.74 10.31
N ARG A 164 8.43 1.68 11.10
CA ARG A 164 9.62 1.03 11.71
C ARG A 164 10.58 0.38 10.70
N TYR A 165 10.15 0.20 9.45
CA TYR A 165 10.93 -0.45 8.39
C TYR A 165 11.51 0.54 7.38
N LEU A 166 11.37 1.86 7.59
CA LEU A 166 11.92 2.86 6.68
C LEU A 166 13.46 2.85 6.76
N PRO A 167 14.19 2.51 5.67
CA PRO A 167 15.64 2.55 5.68
C PRO A 167 16.13 4.01 5.61
N ALA A 168 17.36 4.25 6.07
CA ALA A 168 17.99 5.58 6.04
C ALA A 168 18.12 6.14 4.61
N GLU A 169 18.43 5.27 3.64
CA GLU A 169 18.57 5.64 2.23
C GLU A 169 17.72 4.74 1.32
N PRO A 170 16.40 4.97 1.24
CA PRO A 170 15.53 4.19 0.38
C PRO A 170 15.96 4.30 -1.09
N ILE A 171 15.90 3.19 -1.82
CA ILE A 171 16.18 3.19 -3.25
C ILE A 171 15.12 4.01 -4.01
N THR A 172 15.54 4.87 -4.93
CA THR A 172 14.66 5.69 -5.77
C THR A 172 14.67 5.25 -7.23
N ARG A 173 15.65 4.44 -7.65
CA ARG A 173 15.81 3.93 -9.02
C ARG A 173 16.13 2.44 -8.96
N ALA A 174 15.14 1.61 -8.64
CA ALA A 174 15.30 0.16 -8.67
C ALA A 174 15.36 -0.35 -10.11
N SER A 175 16.27 -1.27 -10.41
CA SER A 175 16.29 -1.96 -11.70
C SER A 175 15.65 -3.34 -11.60
N LEU A 176 14.88 -3.74 -12.61
CA LEU A 176 14.30 -5.09 -12.68
C LEU A 176 15.38 -6.19 -12.65
N GLY A 177 16.54 -5.95 -13.25
CA GLY A 177 17.66 -6.89 -13.23
C GLY A 177 18.15 -7.18 -11.80
N LYS A 178 18.46 -6.13 -11.03
CA LYS A 178 18.91 -6.30 -9.65
C LYS A 178 17.81 -6.84 -8.74
N PHE A 179 16.57 -6.44 -8.98
CA PHE A 179 15.42 -6.97 -8.28
C PHE A 179 15.31 -8.50 -8.42
N ARG A 180 15.43 -9.02 -9.65
CA ARG A 180 15.37 -10.45 -9.93
C ARG A 180 16.55 -11.23 -9.32
N GLU A 181 17.74 -10.65 -9.32
CA GLU A 181 18.91 -11.22 -8.66
C GLU A 181 18.66 -11.38 -7.14
N LEU A 182 18.15 -10.32 -6.49
CA LEU A 182 17.81 -10.36 -5.07
C LEU A 182 16.69 -11.37 -4.77
N LEU A 183 15.66 -11.48 -5.62
CA LEU A 183 14.64 -12.50 -5.46
C LEU A 183 15.22 -13.91 -5.48
N ALA A 184 16.06 -14.23 -6.46
CA ALA A 184 16.68 -15.55 -6.57
C ALA A 184 17.57 -15.87 -5.35
N GLN A 185 18.29 -14.88 -4.81
CA GLN A 185 19.07 -15.04 -3.58
C GLN A 185 18.17 -15.29 -2.37
N LEU A 186 17.04 -14.59 -2.24
CA LEU A 186 16.10 -14.77 -1.14
C LEU A 186 15.44 -16.16 -1.16
N GLU A 187 15.10 -16.66 -2.35
CA GLU A 187 14.55 -18.01 -2.58
C GLU A 187 15.59 -19.11 -2.25
N ALA A 188 16.86 -18.89 -2.58
CA ALA A 188 17.95 -19.82 -2.25
C ALA A 188 18.30 -19.87 -0.74
N MET A 189 17.76 -18.94 0.06
CA MET A 189 17.91 -18.91 1.52
C MET A 189 16.74 -19.57 2.26
N GLU A 190 15.79 -20.18 1.53
CA GLU A 190 14.74 -21.05 2.10
C GLU A 190 15.27 -22.47 2.35
#